data_AF-A0A1Q3ZY00-F1
#
_entry.id   AF-A0A1Q3ZY00-F1
#
_cell.length_a   1.000
_cell.length_b   1.000
_cell.length_c   1.000
_cell.angle_alpha   90.00
_cell.angle_beta   90.00
_cell.angle_gamma   90.00
#
_symmetry.space_group_name_H-M   'P 1'
#
loop_
_entity.id
_entity.type
_entity.pdbx_description
1 polymer ?
#
loop_
_entity_poly.entity_id
_entity_poly.type
_entity_poly.pdbx_seq_one_letter_code
_entity_poly.pdbx_strand_id
1 'polypeptide(L)'
;MGLFRRRGVDTSLPREDRGFGSFDDYVYNLTPRNKRVTIVLANSDPYQEELRSLVESGDSSFETAISPRTVQAEGQDAPIEVRLFTGRRVSGPVGMVPRGLESVVDENLRRLDDKGVKARIPVRIDQKREGYRVVLLMGALK
;
A
#
# COMPACT_ATOMS: atom_id res chain seq x y z
N MET A 1 -16.76 0.82 -20.25
CA MET A 1 -17.37 -0.29 -19.49
C MET A 1 -16.87 -0.23 -18.05
N GLY A 2 -17.76 0.03 -17.09
CA GLY A 2 -17.61 -0.20 -15.65
C GLY A 2 -16.41 0.41 -14.91
N LEU A 3 -16.45 1.72 -14.61
CA LEU A 3 -15.56 2.41 -13.65
C LEU A 3 -15.88 2.03 -12.18
N PHE A 4 -16.05 0.75 -11.89
CA PHE A 4 -16.18 0.29 -10.51
C PHE A 4 -14.79 0.03 -9.97
N ARG A 5 -14.13 1.08 -9.46
CA ARG A 5 -13.04 0.89 -8.50
C ARG A 5 -13.63 0.12 -7.33
N ARG A 6 -13.39 -1.19 -7.27
CA ARG A 6 -13.84 -2.04 -6.16
C ARG A 6 -13.14 -1.52 -4.91
N ARG A 7 -13.92 -0.86 -4.04
CA ARG A 7 -13.50 -0.59 -2.67
C ARG A 7 -13.19 -1.94 -2.01
N GLY A 8 -12.24 -1.95 -1.10
CA GLY A 8 -11.84 -3.13 -0.35
C GLY A 8 -13.07 -3.86 0.18
N VAL A 9 -13.06 -5.18 0.05
CA VAL A 9 -14.19 -6.04 0.40
C VAL A 9 -14.36 -6.21 1.90
N ASP A 10 -13.42 -5.67 2.69
CA ASP A 10 -13.44 -5.80 4.14
C ASP A 10 -14.62 -5.03 4.75
N THR A 11 -15.65 -5.75 5.18
CA THR A 11 -16.85 -5.16 5.77
C THR A 11 -16.67 -4.69 7.20
N SER A 12 -15.57 -5.07 7.86
CA SER A 12 -15.28 -4.67 9.25
C SER A 12 -14.86 -3.21 9.35
N LEU A 13 -14.33 -2.63 8.26
CA LEU A 13 -13.90 -1.24 8.20
C LEU A 13 -15.00 -0.29 7.68
N PRO A 14 -15.00 0.98 8.14
CA PRO A 14 -15.83 2.05 7.58
C PRO A 14 -15.70 2.14 6.06
N ARG A 15 -16.77 2.52 5.37
CA ARG A 15 -16.83 2.46 3.91
C ARG A 15 -15.86 3.45 3.24
N GLU A 16 -15.51 4.51 3.95
CA GLU A 16 -14.46 5.46 3.55
C GLU A 16 -13.04 4.95 3.80
N ASP A 17 -12.86 4.02 4.74
CA ASP A 17 -11.57 3.50 5.20
C ASP A 17 -11.16 2.15 4.59
N ARG A 18 -12.07 1.57 3.80
CA ARG A 18 -11.75 0.44 2.93
C ARG A 18 -10.79 0.91 1.85
N GLY A 19 -9.54 0.49 1.97
CA GLY A 19 -8.53 0.69 0.94
C GLY A 19 -8.99 0.12 -0.40
N PHE A 20 -8.40 0.57 -1.51
CA PHE A 20 -8.89 0.22 -2.84
C PHE A 20 -7.76 -0.19 -3.79
N GLY A 21 -8.09 -1.09 -4.70
CA GLY A 21 -7.22 -1.55 -5.78
C GLY A 21 -7.92 -2.66 -6.55
N SER A 22 -7.45 -2.98 -7.74
CA SER A 22 -8.04 -4.04 -8.56
C SER A 22 -6.97 -5.00 -9.05
N PHE A 23 -7.28 -6.31 -9.00
CA PHE A 23 -6.45 -7.32 -9.67
C PHE A 23 -6.43 -7.15 -11.18
N ASP A 24 -7.51 -6.62 -11.77
CA ASP A 24 -7.58 -6.31 -13.20
C ASP A 24 -6.53 -5.27 -13.65
N ASP A 25 -5.98 -4.49 -12.72
CA ASP A 25 -4.91 -3.54 -13.03
C ASP A 25 -3.54 -4.23 -13.18
N TYR A 26 -3.47 -5.54 -12.95
CA TYR A 26 -2.25 -6.33 -13.07
C TYR A 26 -2.34 -7.32 -14.25
N VAL A 27 -1.19 -7.75 -14.75
CA VAL A 27 -1.10 -8.82 -15.76
C VAL A 27 -0.78 -10.16 -15.08
N TYR A 28 -0.76 -11.26 -15.83
CA TYR A 28 -0.69 -12.64 -15.31
C TYR A 28 0.39 -12.91 -14.24
N ASN A 29 1.49 -12.15 -14.22
CA ASN A 29 2.55 -12.26 -13.22
C ASN A 29 2.45 -11.23 -12.08
N LEU A 30 1.27 -10.66 -11.83
CA LEU A 30 1.03 -9.60 -10.83
C LEU A 30 1.89 -8.35 -11.03
N THR A 31 2.41 -8.13 -12.25
CA THR A 31 3.08 -6.87 -12.61
C THR A 31 2.02 -5.81 -12.91
N PRO A 32 2.18 -4.57 -12.44
CA PRO A 32 1.27 -3.47 -12.78
C PRO A 32 1.17 -3.31 -14.31
N ARG A 33 -0.06 -3.24 -14.83
CA ARG A 33 -0.30 -3.13 -16.27
C ARG A 33 0.23 -1.81 -16.84
N ASN A 34 0.13 -0.72 -16.08
CA ASN A 34 0.56 0.62 -16.49
C ASN A 34 1.16 1.43 -15.33
N LYS A 35 1.75 2.60 -15.62
CA LYS A 35 2.35 3.49 -14.60
C LYS A 35 1.33 4.15 -13.67
N ARG A 36 0.03 4.00 -13.96
CA ARG A 36 -1.08 4.60 -13.20
C ARG A 36 -1.68 3.64 -12.18
N VAL A 37 -1.23 2.39 -12.12
CA VAL A 37 -1.71 1.43 -11.13
C VAL A 37 -1.32 1.92 -9.74
N THR A 38 -2.31 2.01 -8.86
CA THR A 38 -2.12 2.42 -7.47
C THR A 38 -2.97 1.55 -6.56
N ILE A 39 -2.46 1.27 -5.37
CA ILE A 39 -3.25 0.66 -4.29
C ILE A 39 -3.39 1.71 -3.18
N VAL A 40 -4.58 1.85 -2.61
CA VAL A 40 -4.77 2.67 -1.42
C VAL A 40 -4.94 1.78 -0.21
N LEU A 41 -4.21 2.11 0.85
CA LEU A 41 -4.23 1.35 2.09
C LEU A 41 -5.61 1.40 2.74
N ALA A 42 -5.93 0.31 3.41
CA ALA A 42 -7.08 0.20 4.29
C ALA A 42 -6.67 0.55 5.73
N ASN A 43 -7.65 0.86 6.58
CA ASN A 43 -7.41 1.13 8.00
C ASN A 43 -6.38 2.24 8.27
N SER A 44 -6.44 3.35 7.52
CA SER A 44 -5.56 4.50 7.74
C SER A 44 -6.14 5.49 8.77
N ASP A 45 -7.42 5.37 9.11
CA ASP A 45 -8.11 6.25 10.07
C ASP A 45 -7.54 6.23 11.50
N PRO A 46 -7.08 5.10 12.09
CA PRO A 46 -6.45 5.15 13.41
C PRO A 46 -5.05 5.78 13.41
N TYR A 47 -4.44 5.98 12.23
CA TYR A 47 -3.05 6.45 12.10
C TYR A 47 -2.94 7.90 11.57
N GLN A 48 -4.01 8.69 11.73
CA GLN A 48 -4.08 10.04 11.19
C GLN A 48 -3.08 11.02 11.82
N GLU A 49 -2.75 10.84 13.11
CA GLU A 49 -1.73 11.64 13.79
C GLU A 49 -0.34 11.38 13.22
N GLU A 50 0.00 10.11 13.00
CA GLU A 50 1.26 9.71 12.38
C GLU A 50 1.34 10.27 10.95
N LEU A 51 0.29 10.09 10.15
CA LEU A 51 0.22 10.62 8.79
C LEU A 51 0.37 12.15 8.75
N ARG A 52 -0.26 12.86 9.69
CA ARG A 52 -0.09 14.30 9.82
C ARG A 52 1.36 14.65 10.13
N SER A 53 1.99 13.97 11.10
CA SER A 53 3.39 14.20 11.45
C SER A 53 4.32 13.97 10.25
N LEU A 54 4.05 12.95 9.42
CA LEU A 54 4.84 12.66 8.22
C LEU A 54 4.69 13.75 7.15
N VAL A 55 3.49 14.28 6.95
CA VAL A 55 3.24 15.40 6.03
C VAL A 55 3.87 16.70 6.56
N GLU A 56 3.75 16.98 7.86
CA GLU A 56 4.34 18.14 8.52
C GLU A 56 5.88 18.08 8.57
N SER A 57 6.47 16.88 8.53
CA SER A 57 7.92 16.69 8.42
C SER A 57 8.48 17.27 7.11
N GLY A 58 7.63 17.52 6.10
CA GLY A 58 8.02 18.14 4.83
C GLY A 58 8.69 17.19 3.83
N ASP A 59 8.70 15.89 4.10
CA ASP A 59 9.22 14.89 3.17
C ASP A 59 8.31 14.78 1.93
N SER A 60 8.92 14.86 0.75
CA SER A 60 8.20 14.82 -0.54
C SER A 60 8.14 13.43 -1.17
N SER A 61 8.95 12.49 -0.67
CA SER A 61 9.02 11.11 -1.16
C SER A 61 8.95 10.13 0.01
N PHE A 62 7.90 9.32 0.02
CA PHE A 62 7.72 8.24 0.98
C PHE A 62 7.93 6.91 0.27
N GLU A 63 8.54 5.95 0.96
CA GLU A 63 8.68 4.58 0.46
C GLU A 63 8.09 3.61 1.48
N THR A 64 7.62 2.44 1.06
CA THR A 64 7.19 1.42 2.02
C THR A 64 8.39 0.83 2.75
N ALA A 65 8.27 0.71 4.06
CA ALA A 65 9.18 -0.03 4.94
C ALA A 65 8.51 -1.34 5.37
N ILE A 66 8.25 -2.22 4.41
CA ILE A 66 7.70 -3.57 4.63
C ILE A 66 8.57 -4.61 3.96
N SER A 67 8.58 -5.82 4.51
CA SER A 67 9.21 -6.99 3.89
C SER A 67 8.14 -7.92 3.32
N PRO A 68 8.41 -8.64 2.23
CA PRO A 68 7.47 -9.64 1.72
C PRO A 68 7.20 -10.70 2.79
N ARG A 69 5.95 -11.17 2.86
CA ARG A 69 5.58 -12.22 3.82
C ARG A 69 6.33 -13.51 3.53
N THR A 70 6.71 -14.20 4.60
CA THR A 70 7.20 -15.59 4.54
C THR A 70 6.04 -16.55 4.33
N VAL A 71 6.32 -17.75 3.83
CA VAL A 71 5.30 -18.79 3.57
C VAL A 71 4.50 -19.16 4.83
N GLN A 72 5.11 -19.08 6.01
CA GLN A 72 4.40 -19.30 7.28
C GLN A 72 3.43 -18.17 7.64
N ALA A 73 3.70 -16.94 7.22
CA ALA A 73 2.83 -15.79 7.45
C ALA A 73 1.65 -15.77 6.47
N GLU A 74 1.84 -16.27 5.24
CA GLU A 74 0.74 -16.48 4.28
C GLU A 74 -0.30 -17.48 4.82
N GLY A 75 0.14 -18.56 5.47
CA GLY A 75 -0.75 -19.54 6.09
C GLY A 75 -1.54 -19.05 7.31
N GLN A 76 -1.16 -17.90 7.87
CA GLN A 76 -1.82 -17.29 9.05
C GLN A 76 -2.84 -16.22 8.67
N ASP A 77 -2.98 -15.90 7.38
CA ASP A 77 -3.87 -14.83 6.86
C ASP A 77 -3.72 -13.48 7.62
N ALA A 78 -2.53 -13.25 8.16
CA ALA A 78 -2.25 -12.08 8.97
C ALA A 78 -2.22 -10.83 8.07
N PRO A 79 -2.92 -9.75 8.47
CA PRO A 79 -2.94 -8.52 7.68
C PRO A 79 -1.54 -7.90 7.59
N ILE A 80 -1.21 -7.35 6.41
CA ILE A 80 0.07 -6.67 6.20
C ILE A 80 -0.05 -5.22 6.65
N GLU A 81 0.52 -4.91 7.81
CA GLU A 81 0.72 -3.54 8.27
C GLU A 81 1.80 -2.84 7.44
N VAL A 82 1.46 -1.67 6.92
CA VAL A 82 2.38 -0.86 6.12
C VAL A 82 2.96 0.24 6.98
N ARG A 83 4.28 0.36 6.93
CA ARG A 83 5.07 1.46 7.51
C ARG A 83 5.73 2.23 6.39
N LEU A 84 6.07 3.49 6.65
CA LEU A 84 6.72 4.37 5.67
C LEU A 84 8.15 4.68 6.08
N PHE A 85 9.02 4.77 5.09
CA PHE A 85 10.36 5.30 5.22
C PHE A 85 10.32 6.80 4.92
N THR A 86 10.76 7.62 5.87
CA THR A 86 10.90 9.07 5.76
C THR A 86 12.35 9.46 5.95
N GLY A 87 13.09 9.54 4.84
CA GLY A 87 14.47 10.00 4.77
C GLY A 87 15.48 9.22 5.63
N ARG A 88 15.39 9.36 6.95
CA ARG A 88 16.27 8.77 7.98
C ARG A 88 15.56 7.89 9.00
N ARG A 89 14.22 7.84 9.01
CA ARG A 89 13.45 7.05 9.99
C ARG A 89 12.38 6.19 9.34
N VAL A 90 11.96 5.16 10.07
CA VAL A 90 10.78 4.36 9.77
C VAL A 90 9.64 4.91 10.63
N SER A 91 8.49 5.20 10.02
CA SER A 91 7.29 5.64 10.72
C SER A 91 6.64 4.49 11.49
N GLY A 92 5.69 4.84 12.35
CA GLY A 92 4.70 3.87 12.83
C GLY A 92 3.88 3.25 11.68
N PRO A 93 3.01 2.27 11.99
CA PRO A 93 2.01 1.78 11.04
C PRO A 93 1.15 2.94 10.53
N VAL A 94 0.88 2.97 9.22
CA VAL A 94 0.07 4.02 8.57
C VAL A 94 -1.19 3.48 7.89
N GLY A 95 -1.39 2.17 7.97
CA GLY A 95 -2.50 1.45 7.39
C GLY A 95 -2.11 0.02 7.06
N MET A 96 -3.01 -0.67 6.39
CA MET A 96 -2.87 -2.07 6.01
C MET A 96 -3.08 -2.25 4.51
N VAL A 97 -2.46 -3.27 3.93
CA VAL A 97 -2.76 -3.67 2.56
C VAL A 97 -4.22 -4.15 2.49
N PRO A 98 -5.03 -3.69 1.52
CA PRO A 98 -6.41 -4.14 1.40
C PRO A 98 -6.48 -5.66 1.23
N ARG A 99 -7.40 -6.31 1.95
CA ARG A 99 -7.59 -7.76 1.90
C ARG A 99 -7.77 -8.25 0.48
N GLY A 100 -7.04 -9.32 0.16
CA GLY A 100 -7.01 -9.90 -1.18
C GLY A 100 -5.94 -9.29 -2.09
N LEU A 101 -5.46 -8.07 -1.87
CA LEU A 101 -4.37 -7.48 -2.68
C LEU A 101 -2.97 -7.77 -2.11
N GLU A 102 -2.89 -8.54 -1.03
CA GLU A 102 -1.64 -8.87 -0.34
C GLU A 102 -0.64 -9.59 -1.25
N SER A 103 -1.10 -10.59 -2.02
CA SER A 103 -0.25 -11.32 -2.98
C SER A 103 0.38 -10.41 -4.04
N VAL A 104 -0.30 -9.33 -4.42
CA VAL A 104 0.23 -8.37 -5.39
C VAL A 104 1.39 -7.58 -4.78
N VAL A 105 1.26 -7.16 -3.52
CA VAL A 105 2.32 -6.44 -2.82
C VAL A 105 3.52 -7.37 -2.58
N ASP A 106 3.27 -8.58 -2.07
CA ASP A 106 4.31 -9.59 -1.81
C ASP A 106 5.12 -9.92 -3.07
N GLU A 107 4.44 -10.22 -4.18
CA GLU A 107 5.09 -10.58 -5.45
C GLU A 107 5.92 -9.43 -6.04
N ASN A 108 5.44 -8.18 -5.93
CA ASN A 108 6.21 -7.03 -6.40
C ASN A 108 7.44 -6.75 -5.51
N LEU A 109 7.34 -6.96 -4.19
CA LEU A 109 8.48 -6.84 -3.28
C LEU A 109 9.53 -7.92 -3.55
N ARG A 110 9.11 -9.18 -3.71
CA ARG A 110 10.01 -10.29 -4.09
C ARG A 110 10.73 -10.01 -5.39
N ARG A 111 10.01 -9.51 -6.40
CA ARG A 111 10.60 -9.11 -7.67
C ARG A 111 11.65 -8.01 -7.56
N LEU A 112 11.46 -7.05 -6.65
CA LEU A 112 12.45 -6.01 -6.40
C LEU A 112 13.70 -6.61 -5.73
N ASP A 113 13.49 -7.52 -4.77
CA ASP A 113 14.56 -8.26 -4.10
C ASP A 113 15.37 -9.13 -5.08
N ASP A 114 14.69 -9.91 -5.93
CA ASP A 114 15.30 -10.74 -6.99
C ASP A 114 16.11 -9.91 -8.00
N LYS A 115 15.70 -8.66 -8.25
CA LYS A 115 16.41 -7.70 -9.11
C LYS A 115 17.62 -7.05 -8.42
N GLY A 116 17.85 -7.32 -7.13
CA GLY A 116 18.90 -6.70 -6.33
C GLY A 116 18.67 -5.21 -6.05
N VAL A 117 17.44 -4.71 -6.24
CA VAL A 117 17.06 -3.35 -5.88
C VAL A 117 16.36 -3.33 -4.53
N LYS A 118 16.29 -2.17 -3.89
CA LYS A 118 15.61 -2.05 -2.60
C LYS A 118 14.14 -2.46 -2.78
N ALA A 119 13.69 -3.45 -2.01
CA ALA A 119 12.30 -3.90 -1.96
C ALA A 119 11.40 -2.86 -1.28
N ARG A 120 11.21 -1.72 -1.96
CA ARG A 120 10.49 -0.55 -1.47
C ARG A 120 9.57 -0.02 -2.55
N ILE A 121 8.32 0.20 -2.18
CA ILE A 121 7.29 0.72 -3.08
C ILE A 121 7.14 2.22 -2.83
N PRO A 122 7.19 3.08 -3.85
CA PRO A 122 6.93 4.49 -3.67
C PRO A 122 5.50 4.75 -3.18
N VAL A 123 5.36 5.69 -2.26
CA VAL A 123 4.10 6.03 -1.61
C VAL A 123 3.81 7.51 -1.75
N ARG A 124 2.53 7.83 -1.93
CA ARG A 124 1.99 9.17 -1.93
C ARG A 124 0.91 9.28 -0.85
N ILE A 125 1.00 10.32 -0.02
CA ILE A 125 -0.03 10.62 0.97
C ILE A 125 -0.97 11.66 0.36
N ASP A 126 -2.24 11.30 0.22
CA ASP A 126 -3.31 12.18 -0.27
C ASP A 126 -4.10 12.74 0.91
N GLN A 127 -4.24 14.06 0.97
CA GLN A 127 -5.14 14.71 1.91
C GLN A 127 -6.57 14.73 1.35
N LYS A 128 -7.52 14.17 2.10
CA LYS A 128 -8.96 14.26 1.83
C LYS A 128 -9.65 15.04 2.92
N ARG A 129 -10.91 15.43 2.68
CA ARG A 129 -11.75 16.10 3.69
C ARG A 129 -11.92 15.29 4.98
N GLU A 130 -11.89 13.96 4.86
CA GLU A 130 -12.11 13.02 5.96
C GLU A 130 -10.80 12.62 6.66
N GLY A 131 -9.63 12.95 6.09
CA GLY A 131 -8.32 12.57 6.62
C GLY A 131 -7.27 12.31 5.54
N TYR A 132 -6.11 11.87 5.97
CA TYR A 132 -5.00 11.43 5.13
C TYR A 132 -5.19 9.99 4.66
N ARG A 133 -4.87 9.75 3.39
CA ARG A 133 -4.94 8.45 2.73
C ARG A 133 -3.59 8.10 2.15
N VAL A 134 -3.17 6.86 2.35
CA VAL A 134 -1.89 6.38 1.83
C VAL A 134 -2.10 5.64 0.52
N VAL A 135 -1.39 6.08 -0.52
CA VAL A 135 -1.47 5.54 -1.88
C VAL A 135 -0.12 4.93 -2.27
N LEU A 136 -0.08 3.62 -2.39
CA LEU A 136 1.02 2.87 -2.98
C LEU A 136 1.03 3.08 -4.50
N LEU A 137 2.12 3.61 -5.03
CA LEU A 137 2.32 3.85 -6.45
C LEU A 137 2.90 2.61 -7.14
N MET A 138 2.11 1.53 -7.18
CA MET A 138 2.54 0.24 -7.74
C MET A 138 3.05 0.36 -9.18
N GLY A 139 2.44 1.22 -9.99
CA GLY A 139 2.86 1.48 -11.37
C GLY A 139 4.24 2.14 -11.51
N ALA A 140 4.80 2.72 -10.45
CA ALA A 140 6.15 3.25 -10.45
C ALA A 140 7.23 2.15 -10.45
N LEU A 141 6.85 0.89 -10.16
CA LEU A 141 7.74 -0.28 -10.17
C LEU A 141 7.98 -0.86 -11.58
N LYS A 142 7.28 -0.33 -12.60
CA LYS A 142 7.39 -0.74 -14.00
C LYS A 142 8.40 0.11 -14.75
#